data_AF-A0A0B4N0A8-F1
#
_entry.id   AF-A0A0B4N0A8-F1
#
_cell.length_a   1.000
_cell.length_b   1.000
_cell.length_c   1.000
_cell.angle_alpha   90.00
_cell.angle_beta   90.00
_cell.angle_gamma   90.00
#
_symmetry.space_group_name_H-M   'P 1'
#
loop_
_entity.id
_entity.type
_entity.pdbx_description
1 polymer ?
#
loop_
_entity_poly.entity_id
_entity_poly.type
_entity_poly.pdbx_seq_one_letter_code
_entity_poly.pdbx_strand_id
1 'polypeptide(L)' 'MDLPVVDMAQTGQNNQSLRQQRGITVRQLQGILGFATPQAIYNWQHGVS' A
#
# COMPACT_ATOMS: atom_id res chain seq x y z
N MET A 1 -25.90 7.67 -12.11
CA MET A 1 -24.88 6.63 -12.34
C MET A 1 -23.76 6.93 -11.35
N ASP A 2 -23.75 6.26 -10.19
CA ASP A 2 -22.58 6.30 -9.33
C ASP A 2 -21.53 5.38 -9.96
N LEU A 3 -20.43 5.98 -10.41
CA LEU A 3 -19.28 5.22 -10.88
C LEU A 3 -18.62 4.59 -9.64
N PRO A 4 -18.26 3.30 -9.67
CA PRO A 4 -17.53 2.69 -8.57
C PRO A 4 -16.19 3.42 -8.41
N VAL A 5 -16.02 4.12 -7.29
CA VAL A 5 -14.77 4.79 -6.94
C VAL A 5 -13.95 3.82 -6.11
N VAL A 6 -12.68 3.63 -6.48
CA VAL A 6 -11.74 2.84 -5.68
C VAL A 6 -11.47 3.61 -4.39
N ASP A 7 -11.78 2.98 -3.25
CA ASP A 7 -11.34 3.46 -1.96
C ASP A 7 -9.84 3.19 -1.81
N MET A 8 -9.04 4.23 -2.06
CA MET A 8 -7.59 4.16 -1.99
C MET A 8 -7.09 3.94 -0.57
N ALA A 9 -7.80 4.44 0.45
CA ALA A 9 -7.43 4.25 1.85
C ALA A 9 -7.65 2.80 2.28
N GLN A 10 -8.81 2.23 1.96
CA GLN A 10 -9.11 0.82 2.21
C GLN A 10 -8.16 -0.10 1.44
N THR A 11 -7.81 0.27 0.21
CA THR A 11 -6.83 -0.46 -0.61
C THR A 11 -5.44 -0.47 0.05
N GLY A 12 -4.99 0.68 0.55
CA GLY A 12 -3.72 0.81 1.27
C GLY A 12 -3.66 -0.04 2.54
N GLN A 13 -4.73 -0.02 3.34
CA GLN A 13 -4.84 -0.81 4.56
C GLN A 13 -4.82 -2.32 4.26
N ASN A 14 -5.58 -2.76 3.25
CA ASN A 14 -5.60 -4.16 2.83
C ASN A 14 -4.21 -4.62 2.35
N ASN A 15 -3.48 -3.77 1.64
CA ASN A 15 -2.10 -4.07 1.25
C ASN A 15 -1.19 -4.24 2.48
N GLN A 16 -1.32 -3.36 3.48
CA GLN A 16 -0.56 -3.47 4.72
C GLN A 16 -0.83 -4.81 5.43
N SER A 17 -2.10 -5.20 5.55
CA SER A 17 -2.50 -6.47 6.15
C SER A 17 -1.94 -7.67 5.37
N LEU A 18 -2.08 -7.68 4.05
CA LEU A 18 -1.55 -8.75 3.19
C LEU A 18 -0.02 -8.88 3.29
N ARG A 19 0.68 -7.75 3.35
CA ARG A 19 2.13 -7.70 3.53
C ARG A 19 2.52 -8.35 4.87
N GLN A 20 1.85 -7.97 5.95
CA GLN A 20 2.10 -8.50 7.29
C GLN A 20 1.80 -10.00 7.38
N GLN A 21 0.67 -10.46 6.82
CA GLN A 21 0.28 -11.88 6.78
C GLN A 21 1.32 -12.75 6.06
N ARG A 22 1.99 -12.20 5.05
CA ARG A 22 3.05 -12.90 4.31
C ARG A 22 4.45 -12.69 4.87
N GLY A 23 4.59 -11.99 6.00
CA GLY A 23 5.90 -11.68 6.59
C GLY A 23 6.79 -10.80 5.72
N ILE A 24 6.21 -10.08 4.74
CA ILE A 24 6.96 -9.22 3.82
C ILE A 24 7.27 -7.92 4.57
N THR A 25 8.51 -7.46 4.55
CA THR A 25 8.89 -6.15 5.13
C THR A 25 8.61 -5.01 4.15
N VAL A 26 8.51 -3.76 4.63
CA VAL A 26 8.37 -2.58 3.75
C VAL A 26 9.55 -2.47 2.78
N ARG A 27 10.76 -2.82 3.22
CA ARG A 27 11.96 -2.83 2.38
C ARG A 27 11.90 -3.89 1.26
N GLN A 28 11.38 -5.07 1.56
CA GLN A 28 11.14 -6.09 0.53
C GLN A 28 10.05 -5.64 -0.44
N LEU A 29 8.95 -5.07 0.06
CA LEU A 29 7.88 -4.54 -0.77
C LEU A 29 8.37 -3.39 -1.68
N GLN A 30 9.27 -2.55 -1.18
CA GLN A 30 9.95 -1.50 -1.96
C GLN A 30 10.71 -2.11 -3.14
N GLY A 31 11.51 -3.15 -2.90
CA GLY A 31 12.25 -3.82 -3.97
C GLY A 31 11.33 -4.52 -4.98
N ILE A 32 10.22 -5.10 -4.54
CA ILE A 32 9.26 -5.80 -5.40
C ILE A 32 8.52 -4.82 -6.32
N LEU A 33 8.10 -3.67 -5.79
CA LEU A 33 7.26 -2.70 -6.50
C LEU A 33 8.05 -1.55 -7.13
N GLY A 34 9.37 -1.50 -6.94
CA GLY A 34 10.23 -0.47 -7.52
C GLY A 34 10.04 0.93 -6.93
N PHE A 35 9.55 1.03 -5.68
CA PHE A 35 9.39 2.33 -5.03
C PHE A 35 10.75 2.98 -4.76
N ALA A 36 10.86 4.27 -5.08
CA ALA A 36 12.07 5.06 -4.83
C ALA A 36 12.40 5.16 -3.33
N THR A 37 11.39 5.27 -2.47
CA THR A 37 11.57 5.36 -1.01
C THR A 37 10.53 4.52 -0.25
N PRO A 38 10.86 4.01 0.95
CA PRO A 38 9.88 3.39 1.84
C PRO A 38 8.70 4.30 2.21
N GLN A 39 8.93 5.62 2.23
CA GLN A 39 7.91 6.61 2.60
C GLN A 39 6.70 6.56 1.66
N ALA A 40 6.92 6.34 0.36
CA ALA A 40 5.83 6.20 -0.61
C ALA A 40 4.90 5.02 -0.29
N ILE A 41 5.44 3.95 0.31
CA ILE A 41 4.63 2.80 0.75
C ILE A 41 3.80 3.15 1.98
N TYR A 42 4.34 3.91 2.93
CA TYR A 42 3.57 4.36 4.09
C TYR A 42 2.45 5.34 3.70
N ASN A 43 2.75 6.28 2.80
CA ASN A 43 1.76 7.20 2.24
C ASN A 43 0.61 6.43 1.58
N TRP A 44 0.94 5.44 0.75
CA TRP A 44 -0.04 4.56 0.13
C TRP A 44 -0.85 3.75 1.14
N GLN A 45 -0.21 3.16 2.16
CA GLN A 45 -0.89 2.37 3.19
C GLN A 45 -1.87 3.19 4.03
N HIS A 46 -1.58 4.47 4.24
CA HIS A 46 -2.41 5.37 5.04
C HIS A 46 -3.37 6.21 4.19
N GLY A 47 -3.33 6.09 2.86
CA GLY A 47 -4.15 6.89 1.95
C GLY A 47 -3.83 8.39 2.02
N VAL A 48 -2.61 8.76 2.42
CA VAL A 48 -2.14 10.15 2.48
C VAL A 48 -1.24 10.42 1.28
N SER A 49 -1.46 11.53 0.57
CA SER A 49 -0.63 11.95 -0.56
C SER A 49 0.65 12.62 -0.09
#